data_AF-A0A3M1Z404-F1
#
_entry.id   AF-A0A3M1Z404-F1
#
_cell.length_a   1.000
_cell.length_b   1.000
_cell.length_c   1.000
_cell.angle_alpha   90.00
_cell.angle_beta   90.00
_cell.angle_gamma   90.00
#
_symmetry.space_group_name_H-M   'P 1'
#
loop_
_entity.id
_entity.type
_entity.pdbx_description
1 polymer ?
#
loop_
_entity_poly.entity_id
_entity_poly.type
_entity_poly.pdbx_seq_one_letter_code
_entity_poly.pdbx_strand_id
1 'polypeptide(L)'
;MKRENGETRSRVGPVVLRARKDRCVQHAAAEAYREAAARLLADAEPDPESGRRVEVLGRFLATADFPSLRRQAAELLETREEITYEVWMEENGRVGWRIVEAAPGA
;
A
#
# COMPACT_ATOMS: atom_id res chain seq x y z
N MET A 1 -0.51 3.82 34.34
CA MET A 1 0.25 3.58 33.10
C MET A 1 -0.58 2.72 32.16
N LYS A 2 -1.32 3.32 31.23
CA LYS A 2 -1.91 2.63 30.10
C LYS A 2 -1.27 3.24 28.86
N ARG A 3 -0.48 2.46 28.11
CA ARG A 3 0.02 2.90 26.81
C ARG A 3 -1.12 2.69 25.83
N GLU A 4 -1.90 3.74 25.60
CA GLU A 4 -2.79 3.82 24.46
C GLU A 4 -1.88 3.95 23.23
N ASN A 5 -1.69 2.84 22.51
CA ASN A 5 -1.00 2.88 21.21
C ASN A 5 -1.87 3.70 20.27
N GLY A 6 -1.50 4.97 20.12
CA GLY A 6 -2.08 5.90 19.17
C GLY A 6 -1.77 5.45 17.75
N GLU A 7 -2.61 4.57 17.20
CA GLU A 7 -2.75 4.46 15.76
C GLU A 7 -3.55 5.67 15.28
N THR A 8 -2.89 6.81 15.18
CA THR A 8 -3.47 7.98 14.50
C THR A 8 -3.50 7.68 13.00
N ARG A 9 -4.48 6.88 12.60
CA ARG A 9 -4.75 6.58 11.20
C ARG A 9 -5.31 7.85 10.55
N SER A 10 -4.81 8.18 9.37
CA SER A 10 -5.38 9.25 8.55
C SER A 10 -6.89 9.05 8.38
N ARG A 11 -7.68 10.14 8.22
CA ARG A 11 -9.14 10.05 7.99
C ARG A 11 -9.52 9.27 6.71
N VAL A 12 -8.56 9.09 5.81
CA VAL A 12 -8.67 8.25 4.61
C VAL A 12 -8.12 6.86 4.93
N GLY A 13 -8.89 5.83 4.58
CA GLY A 13 -8.51 4.43 4.80
C GLY A 13 -7.19 4.05 4.08
N PRO A 14 -6.51 2.99 4.52
CA PRO A 14 -5.28 2.55 3.90
C PRO A 14 -5.51 2.13 2.43
N VAL A 15 -4.49 2.36 1.60
CA VAL A 15 -4.45 1.82 0.25
C VAL A 15 -4.08 0.35 0.33
N VAL A 16 -4.97 -0.50 -0.17
CA VAL A 16 -4.77 -1.94 -0.19
C VAL A 16 -4.07 -2.35 -1.49
N LEU A 17 -2.96 -3.06 -1.37
CA LEU A 17 -2.18 -3.61 -2.49
C LEU A 17 -2.08 -5.12 -2.34
N ARG A 18 -2.18 -5.84 -3.46
CA ARG A 18 -2.05 -7.31 -3.51
C ARG A 18 -0.81 -7.70 -4.27
N ALA A 19 0.01 -8.56 -3.68
CA ALA A 19 1.21 -9.09 -4.29
C ALA A 19 1.11 -10.62 -4.39
N ARG A 20 1.64 -11.16 -5.49
CA ARG A 20 1.71 -12.59 -5.82
C ARG A 20 3.12 -12.95 -6.25
N LYS A 21 3.39 -14.25 -6.47
CA LYS A 21 4.71 -14.74 -6.94
C LYS A 21 5.17 -14.07 -8.24
N ASP A 22 4.25 -13.85 -9.16
CA ASP A 22 4.47 -13.25 -10.47
C ASP A 22 4.35 -11.72 -10.48
N ARG A 23 3.77 -11.13 -9.43
CA ARG A 23 3.52 -9.68 -9.33
C ARG A 23 3.85 -9.17 -7.94
N CYS A 24 5.05 -8.65 -7.76
CA CYS A 24 5.49 -8.11 -6.47
C CYS A 24 4.77 -6.80 -6.08
N VAL A 25 4.83 -6.44 -4.80
CA VAL A 25 4.17 -5.24 -4.26
C VAL A 25 4.57 -3.93 -4.96
N GLN A 26 5.79 -3.84 -5.49
CA GLN A 26 6.22 -2.67 -6.27
C GLN A 26 5.42 -2.54 -7.58
N HIS A 27 5.18 -3.64 -8.29
CA HIS A 27 4.36 -3.62 -9.50
C HIS A 27 2.91 -3.27 -9.16
N ALA A 28 2.35 -3.89 -8.12
CA ALA A 28 1.00 -3.60 -7.66
C ALA A 28 0.84 -2.11 -7.27
N ALA A 29 1.81 -1.54 -6.56
CA ALA A 29 1.82 -0.11 -6.22
C ALA A 29 1.90 0.79 -7.47
N ALA A 30 2.73 0.43 -8.45
CA ALA A 30 2.90 1.21 -9.68
C ALA A 30 1.68 1.16 -10.61
N GLU A 31 0.97 0.03 -10.66
CA GLU A 31 -0.33 -0.07 -11.35
C GLU A 31 -1.38 0.77 -10.64
N ALA A 32 -1.56 0.57 -9.32
CA ALA A 32 -2.52 1.35 -8.55
C ALA A 32 -2.26 2.85 -8.62
N TYR A 33 -0.99 3.28 -8.64
CA TYR A 33 -0.61 4.68 -8.80
C TYR A 33 -1.05 5.23 -10.15
N ARG A 34 -0.76 4.51 -11.23
CA ARG A 34 -1.14 4.91 -12.60
C ARG A 34 -2.64 4.99 -12.77
N GLU A 35 -3.38 4.01 -12.23
CA GLU A 35 -4.84 4.01 -12.28
C GLU A 35 -5.44 5.17 -11.49
N ALA A 36 -4.94 5.42 -10.26
CA ALA A 36 -5.42 6.52 -9.44
C ALA A 36 -5.09 7.89 -10.06
N ALA A 37 -3.88 8.05 -10.60
CA ALA A 37 -3.47 9.28 -11.28
C ALA A 37 -4.27 9.52 -12.57
N ALA A 38 -4.52 8.48 -13.36
CA ALA A 38 -5.33 8.60 -14.57
C ALA A 38 -6.78 9.02 -14.26
N ARG A 39 -7.39 8.46 -13.20
CA ARG A 39 -8.73 8.86 -12.75
C ARG A 39 -8.73 10.31 -12.28
N LEU A 40 -7.76 10.69 -11.44
CA LEU A 40 -7.62 12.05 -10.94
C LEU A 40 -7.48 13.10 -12.06
N LEU A 41 -6.81 12.74 -13.16
CA LEU A 41 -6.65 13.61 -14.33
C LEU A 41 -7.88 13.61 -15.27
N ALA A 42 -8.70 12.56 -15.24
CA ALA A 42 -9.89 12.44 -16.07
C ALA A 42 -11.12 13.13 -15.44
N ASP A 43 -11.15 13.25 -14.12
CA ASP A 43 -12.27 13.87 -13.40
C ASP A 43 -12.24 15.40 -13.52
N ALA A 44 -13.36 15.98 -13.95
CA ALA A 44 -13.53 17.44 -14.03
C ALA A 44 -13.51 18.11 -12.65
N GLU A 45 -13.96 17.38 -11.62
CA GLU A 45 -13.87 17.76 -10.22
C GLU A 45 -13.19 16.63 -9.45
N PRO A 46 -11.86 16.68 -9.28
CA PRO A 46 -11.11 15.61 -8.63
C PRO A 46 -11.48 15.49 -7.16
N ASP A 47 -11.85 14.27 -6.76
CA ASP A 47 -12.15 13.95 -5.36
C ASP A 47 -10.87 13.99 -4.48
N PRO A 48 -10.92 14.60 -3.28
CA PRO A 48 -9.78 14.68 -2.37
C PRO A 48 -9.20 13.32 -1.92
N GLU A 49 -10.01 12.26 -1.86
CA GLU A 49 -9.54 10.91 -1.53
C GLU A 49 -8.65 10.36 -2.65
N SER A 50 -9.03 10.61 -3.91
CA SER A 50 -8.23 10.24 -5.07
C SER A 50 -6.85 10.93 -5.07
N GLY A 51 -6.81 12.23 -4.73
CA GLY A 51 -5.55 12.97 -4.58
C GLY A 51 -4.66 12.39 -3.47
N ARG A 52 -5.24 12.08 -2.32
CA ARG A 52 -4.54 11.42 -1.19
C ARG A 52 -4.00 10.04 -1.59
N ARG A 53 -4.78 9.25 -2.33
CA ARG A 53 -4.37 7.92 -2.79
C ARG A 53 -3.14 7.99 -3.70
N VAL A 54 -3.12 8.94 -4.63
CA VAL A 54 -1.96 9.21 -5.50
C VAL A 54 -0.74 9.64 -4.67
N GLU A 55 -0.92 10.50 -3.67
CA GLU A 55 0.15 10.95 -2.78
C GLU A 55 0.77 9.79 -1.98
N VAL A 56 -0.06 8.95 -1.35
CA VAL A 56 0.39 7.76 -0.59
C VAL A 56 1.18 6.81 -1.49
N LEU A 57 0.63 6.46 -2.65
CA LEU A 57 1.26 5.53 -3.58
C LEU A 57 2.55 6.11 -4.16
N GLY A 58 2.57 7.40 -4.52
CA GLY A 58 3.74 8.08 -5.04
C GLY A 58 4.89 8.10 -4.03
N ARG A 59 4.60 8.43 -2.76
CA ARG A 59 5.62 8.36 -1.70
C ARG A 59 6.06 6.93 -1.43
N PHE A 60 5.15 5.96 -1.39
CA PHE A 60 5.51 4.56 -1.18
C PHE A 60 6.49 4.07 -2.26
N LEU A 61 6.21 4.38 -3.53
CA LEU A 61 7.09 4.07 -4.65
C LEU A 61 8.45 4.76 -4.56
N ALA A 62 8.51 5.96 -3.97
CA ALA A 62 9.75 6.72 -3.83
C ALA A 62 10.61 6.30 -2.64
N THR A 63 10.01 5.85 -1.53
CA THR A 63 10.73 5.68 -0.25
C THR A 63 10.79 4.25 0.26
N ALA A 64 9.99 3.32 -0.27
CA ALA A 64 9.98 1.95 0.24
C ALA A 64 11.24 1.17 -0.15
N ASP A 65 11.77 0.39 0.80
CA ASP A 65 12.81 -0.60 0.54
C ASP A 65 12.19 -1.86 -0.09
N PHE A 66 11.93 -1.80 -1.39
CA PHE A 66 11.35 -2.91 -2.14
C PHE A 66 12.19 -4.20 -2.10
N PRO A 67 13.54 -4.17 -2.15
CA PRO A 67 14.35 -5.37 -1.94
C PRO A 67 14.04 -6.09 -0.60
N SER A 68 13.92 -5.35 0.49
CA SER A 68 13.57 -5.94 1.80
C SER A 68 12.12 -6.40 1.87
N LEU A 69 11.18 -5.67 1.25
CA LEU A 69 9.79 -6.09 1.13
C LEU A 69 9.63 -7.38 0.34
N ARG A 70 10.36 -7.53 -0.77
CA ARG A 70 10.32 -8.73 -1.61
C ARG A 70 10.85 -9.96 -0.88
N ARG A 71 11.90 -9.80 -0.06
CA ARG A 71 12.43 -10.91 0.76
C ARG A 71 11.41 -11.41 1.77
N GLN A 72 10.78 -10.50 2.52
CA GLN A 72 9.69 -10.84 3.44
C GLN A 72 8.49 -11.47 2.71
N ALA A 73 8.16 -10.96 1.53
CA ALA A 73 7.09 -11.50 0.71
C ALA A 73 7.40 -12.92 0.21
N ALA A 74 8.66 -13.19 -0.13
CA ALA A 74 9.06 -14.48 -0.69
C ALA A 74 8.77 -15.62 0.29
N GLU A 75 9.16 -15.47 1.56
CA GLU A 75 8.92 -16.46 2.63
C GLU A 75 7.43 -16.77 2.80
N LEU A 76 6.60 -15.73 2.80
CA LEU A 76 5.15 -15.88 2.93
C LEU A 76 4.52 -16.50 1.67
N LEU A 77 4.96 -16.09 0.48
CA LEU A 77 4.48 -16.64 -0.79
C LEU A 77 4.94 -18.09 -1.03
N GLU A 78 5.90 -18.65 -0.29
CA GLU A 78 6.21 -20.08 -0.41
C GLU A 78 4.98 -20.95 -0.12
N THR A 79 4.16 -20.53 0.86
CA THR A 79 2.98 -21.27 1.33
C THR A 79 1.65 -20.59 0.98
N ARG A 80 1.69 -19.42 0.35
CA ARG A 80 0.53 -18.56 0.05
C ARG A 80 0.54 -18.14 -1.41
N GLU A 81 -0.64 -17.99 -2.00
CA GLU A 81 -0.74 -17.49 -3.38
C GLU A 81 -0.68 -15.96 -3.46
N GLU A 82 -1.15 -15.27 -2.41
CA GLU A 82 -1.27 -13.82 -2.40
C GLU A 82 -1.01 -13.25 -0.99
N ILE A 83 -0.39 -12.07 -0.97
CA ILE A 83 -0.17 -11.24 0.22
C ILE A 83 -0.85 -9.90 0.01
N THR A 84 -1.60 -9.47 1.02
CA THR A 84 -2.24 -8.16 1.07
C THR A 84 -1.45 -7.20 1.95
N TYR A 85 -1.09 -6.05 1.38
CA TYR A 85 -0.46 -4.94 2.06
C TYR A 85 -1.47 -3.81 2.27
N GLU A 86 -1.47 -3.22 3.45
CA GLU A 86 -2.05 -1.90 3.70
C GLU A 86 -0.94 -0.87 3.68
N VAL A 87 -1.16 0.24 2.98
CA VAL A 87 -0.23 1.37 2.87
C VAL A 87 -0.96 2.64 3.25
N TRP A 88 -0.39 3.46 4.13
CA TRP A 88 -1.02 4.69 4.62
C TRP A 88 -0.01 5.82 4.81
N MET A 89 -0.53 7.04 4.94
CA MET A 89 0.24 8.20 5.37
C MET A 89 0.21 8.31 6.89
N GLU A 90 1.36 8.42 7.53
CA GLU A 90 1.48 8.79 8.94
C GLU A 90 1.31 10.32 9.12
N GLU A 91 1.05 10.76 10.35
CA GLU A 91 0.90 12.19 10.68
C GLU A 91 2.16 13.02 10.37
N ASN A 92 3.34 12.38 10.42
CA ASN A 92 4.64 13.00 10.12
C ASN A 92 4.94 13.08 8.60
N GLY A 93 4.02 12.64 7.74
CA GLY A 93 4.18 12.63 6.28
C GLY A 93 4.99 11.46 5.72
N ARG A 94 5.42 10.51 6.56
CA ARG A 94 6.04 9.24 6.14
C ARG A 94 4.97 8.25 5.70
N VAL A 95 5.40 7.27 4.91
CA VAL A 95 4.55 6.16 4.50
C VAL A 95 4.74 4.99 5.45
N GLY A 96 3.66 4.62 6.12
CA GLY A 96 3.55 3.38 6.86
C GLY A 96 2.98 2.27 5.98
N TRP A 97 3.37 1.03 6.24
CA TRP A 97 2.80 -0.13 5.58
C TRP A 97 2.84 -1.36 6.49
N ARG A 98 1.95 -2.33 6.26
CA ARG A 98 1.98 -3.64 6.89
C ARG A 98 1.34 -4.70 6.02
N ILE A 99 1.65 -5.96 6.29
CA ILE A 99 0.95 -7.12 5.73
C ILE A 99 -0.25 -7.42 6.63
N VAL A 100 -1.46 -7.54 6.06
CA VAL A 100 -2.69 -7.77 6.83
C VAL A 100 -3.35 -9.12 6.58
N GLU A 101 -3.12 -9.71 5.41
CA GLU A 101 -3.69 -11.00 5.08
C GLU A 101 -2.78 -11.71 4.10
N ALA A 102 -2.69 -13.04 4.23
CA ALA A 102 -2.13 -13.89 3.20
C ALA A 102 -3.15 -14.99 2.92
N ALA A 103 -3.75 -14.97 1.72
CA ALA A 103 -4.74 -15.98 1.35
C ALA A 103 -4.04 -17.36 1.33
N PRO A 104 -4.61 -18.41 1.97
CA PRO A 104 -4.05 -19.76 1.86
C PRO A 104 -3.96 -20.16 0.39
N GLY A 105 -2.85 -20.75 -0.03
CA GLY A 105 -2.75 -21.34 -1.36
C GLY A 105 -3.68 -22.54 -1.45
N ALA A 106 -4.39 -22.66 -2.58
CA ALA A 106 -5.26 -23.80 -2.88
C ALA A 106 -4.52 -25.15 -2.93
#